data_AF-A0A5C7VHQ9-F1
#
_entry.id   AF-A0A5C7VHQ9-F1
#
_cell.length_a   1.000
_cell.length_b   1.000
_cell.length_c   1.000
_cell.angle_alpha   90.00
_cell.angle_beta   90.00
_cell.angle_gamma   90.00
#
_symmetry.space_group_name_H-M   'P 1'
#
loop_
_entity.id
_entity.type
_entity.pdbx_description
1 polymer ?
#
loop_
_entity_poly.entity_id
_entity_poly.type
_entity_poly.pdbx_seq_one_letter_code
_entity_poly.pdbx_strand_id
1 'polypeptide(L)'
;MHAMNAPKTTETATPATARTSSTNPEVSASLAALGERFRRARVARDVTLAEMAQRMGVQPRTLTRLERGAPGVGVEVMALALWHMGLLGHLNDVAAAHLDAEGQRLAELRQPSRARGRRQLKSTGWEGLDKL
;
A
#
# COMPACT_ATOMS: atom_id res chain seq x y z
N MET A 1 40.89 5.14 -46.61
CA MET A 1 39.59 4.48 -46.85
C MET A 1 39.36 3.50 -45.70
N HIS A 2 38.15 3.50 -45.10
CA HIS A 2 37.68 2.60 -44.03
C HIS A 2 38.35 2.76 -42.65
N ALA A 3 37.66 2.90 -41.51
CA ALA A 3 36.24 2.77 -41.20
C ALA A 3 35.83 3.81 -40.15
N MET A 4 34.67 4.41 -40.37
CA MET A 4 33.91 5.20 -39.41
C MET A 4 33.43 4.26 -38.29
N ASN A 5 33.76 4.56 -37.05
CA ASN A 5 33.10 3.92 -35.91
C ASN A 5 31.75 4.62 -35.70
N ALA A 6 30.66 3.90 -35.95
CA ALA A 6 29.30 4.39 -35.77
C ALA A 6 29.02 4.72 -34.30
N PRO A 7 28.19 5.74 -34.00
CA PRO A 7 27.76 5.99 -32.63
C PRO A 7 26.88 4.83 -32.14
N LYS A 8 27.25 4.21 -31.01
CA LYS A 8 26.37 3.31 -30.27
C LYS A 8 25.13 4.11 -29.84
N THR A 9 23.97 3.73 -30.36
CA THR A 9 22.66 4.15 -29.88
C THR A 9 22.48 3.61 -28.47
N THR A 10 22.70 4.45 -27.45
CA THR A 10 22.21 4.17 -26.11
C THR A 10 20.73 4.55 -26.09
N GLU A 11 19.94 3.50 -26.15
CA GLU A 11 18.51 3.39 -25.88
C GLU A 11 18.04 4.36 -24.79
N THR A 12 16.95 5.04 -25.12
CA THR A 12 16.23 6.06 -24.36
C THR A 12 16.11 5.73 -22.88
N ALA A 13 16.84 6.47 -22.04
CA ALA A 13 16.53 6.57 -20.62
C ALA A 13 15.12 7.15 -20.45
N THR A 14 14.20 6.34 -19.93
CA THR A 14 12.87 6.70 -19.41
C THR A 14 12.93 7.99 -18.59
N PRO A 15 11.97 8.92 -18.72
CA PRO A 15 12.06 10.21 -18.03
C PRO A 15 12.06 9.98 -16.51
N ALA A 16 13.07 10.54 -15.84
CA ALA A 16 13.18 10.56 -14.40
C ALA A 16 11.91 11.17 -13.79
N THR A 17 11.11 10.32 -13.14
CA THR A 17 9.88 10.69 -12.42
C THR A 17 10.17 11.82 -11.42
N ALA A 18 9.27 12.81 -11.41
CA ALA A 18 9.36 14.05 -10.63
C ALA A 18 9.85 13.83 -9.18
N ARG A 19 10.81 14.65 -8.74
CA ARG A 19 11.33 14.64 -7.36
C ARG A 19 10.25 15.16 -6.41
N THR A 20 9.43 14.27 -5.87
CA THR A 20 8.49 14.59 -4.78
C THR A 20 9.27 14.77 -3.48
N SER A 21 9.88 15.93 -3.26
CA SER A 21 10.39 16.31 -1.94
C SER A 21 9.20 16.85 -1.13
N SER A 22 8.60 16.03 -0.27
CA SER A 22 7.60 16.51 0.68
C SER A 22 8.30 17.44 1.68
N THR A 23 8.03 18.73 1.62
CA THR A 23 8.49 19.73 2.61
C THR A 23 7.83 19.57 3.98
N ASN A 24 6.98 18.56 4.17
CA ASN A 24 6.31 18.28 5.42
C ASN A 24 7.22 17.44 6.37
N PRO A 25 7.54 17.95 7.57
CA PRO A 25 8.40 17.24 8.53
C PRO A 25 7.77 15.98 9.11
N GLU A 26 6.44 15.94 9.30
CA GLU A 26 5.72 14.78 9.82
C GLU A 26 5.76 13.61 8.83
N VAL A 27 5.60 13.92 7.53
CA VAL A 27 5.75 12.93 6.45
C VAL A 27 7.17 12.38 6.44
N SER A 28 8.17 13.26 6.56
CA SER A 28 9.58 12.86 6.56
C SER A 28 9.92 11.96 7.76
N ALA A 29 9.43 12.30 8.96
CA ALA A 29 9.61 11.49 10.16
C ALA A 29 8.91 10.12 10.03
N SER A 30 7.69 10.10 9.48
CA SER A 30 6.93 8.87 9.24
C SER A 30 7.63 7.93 8.25
N LEU A 31 8.20 8.49 7.17
CA LEU A 31 8.99 7.72 6.20
C LEU A 31 10.28 7.18 6.83
N ALA A 32 11.00 7.97 7.61
CA ALA A 32 12.20 7.51 8.32
C ALA A 32 11.88 6.36 9.28
N ALA A 33 10.79 6.47 10.05
CA ALA A 33 10.33 5.40 10.93
C ALA A 33 9.90 4.13 10.15
N LEU A 34 9.31 4.29 8.97
CA LEU A 34 8.99 3.18 8.07
C LEU A 34 10.26 2.47 7.58
N GLY A 35 11.26 3.23 7.11
CA GLY A 35 12.54 2.67 6.68
C GLY A 35 13.24 1.88 7.78
N GLU A 36 13.24 2.41 9.01
CA GLU A 36 13.83 1.70 10.15
C GLU A 36 13.07 0.41 10.49
N ARG A 37 11.74 0.35 10.30
CA ARG A 37 10.98 -0.91 10.42
C ARG A 37 11.44 -1.95 9.40
N PHE A 38 11.67 -1.56 8.14
CA PHE A 38 12.24 -2.45 7.12
C PHE A 38 13.62 -2.95 7.52
N ARG A 39 14.51 -2.05 7.97
CA ARG A 39 15.85 -2.41 8.42
C ARG A 39 15.81 -3.39 9.59
N ARG A 40 15.00 -3.11 10.62
CA ARG A 40 14.83 -4.02 11.76
C ARG A 40 14.30 -5.38 11.34
N ALA A 41 13.30 -5.42 10.45
CA ALA A 41 12.76 -6.66 9.94
C ALA A 41 13.79 -7.48 9.15
N ARG A 42 14.65 -6.82 8.36
CA ARG A 42 15.76 -7.48 7.66
C ARG A 42 16.81 -8.02 8.64
N VAL A 43 17.29 -7.18 9.57
CA VAL A 43 18.31 -7.57 10.55
C VAL A 43 17.84 -8.71 11.44
N ALA A 44 16.58 -8.71 11.86
CA ALA A 44 15.99 -9.80 12.65
C ALA A 44 15.97 -11.16 11.92
N ARG A 45 16.16 -11.18 10.60
CA ARG A 45 16.25 -12.38 9.77
C ARG A 45 17.70 -12.76 9.41
N ASP A 46 18.68 -12.06 9.99
CA ASP A 46 20.11 -12.22 9.70
C ASP A 46 20.46 -12.09 8.20
N VAL A 47 19.71 -11.25 7.46
CA VAL A 47 19.95 -11.02 6.02
C VAL A 47 20.75 -9.73 5.84
N THR A 48 21.85 -9.79 5.10
CA THR A 48 22.64 -8.59 4.81
C THR A 48 21.92 -7.68 3.82
N LEU A 49 22.28 -6.39 3.79
CA LEU A 49 21.69 -5.45 2.83
C LEU A 49 22.01 -5.86 1.39
N ALA A 50 23.25 -6.30 1.11
CA ALA A 50 23.65 -6.73 -0.22
C ALA A 50 22.87 -7.99 -0.66
N GLU A 51 22.75 -8.96 0.24
CA GLU A 51 22.02 -10.20 -0.04
C GLU A 51 20.54 -9.96 -0.29
N MET A 52 19.87 -9.17 0.54
CA MET A 52 18.45 -8.86 0.33
C MET A 52 18.25 -8.09 -0.98
N ALA A 53 19.10 -7.09 -1.27
CA ALA A 53 19.01 -6.34 -2.53
C ALA A 53 19.17 -7.25 -3.76
N GLN A 54 20.15 -8.17 -3.72
CA GLN A 54 20.35 -9.17 -4.77
C GLN A 54 19.12 -10.06 -4.93
N ARG A 55 18.57 -10.60 -3.83
CA ARG A 55 17.37 -11.42 -3.87
C ARG A 55 16.18 -10.65 -4.44
N MET A 56 16.05 -9.36 -4.13
CA MET A 56 14.98 -8.48 -4.64
C MET A 56 15.18 -8.08 -6.11
N GLY A 57 16.35 -8.34 -6.71
CA GLY A 57 16.67 -7.87 -8.05
C GLY A 57 16.89 -6.35 -8.16
N VAL A 58 17.27 -5.69 -7.06
CA VAL A 58 17.51 -4.23 -7.03
C VAL A 58 18.95 -3.91 -6.65
N GLN A 59 19.39 -2.69 -6.98
CA GLN A 59 20.71 -2.22 -6.54
C GLN A 59 20.74 -2.02 -5.01
N PRO A 60 21.86 -2.30 -4.31
CA PRO A 60 22.01 -2.05 -2.87
C PRO A 60 21.69 -0.61 -2.45
N ARG A 61 21.93 0.36 -3.34
CA ARG A 61 21.58 1.76 -3.11
C ARG A 61 20.06 1.96 -2.97
N THR A 62 19.26 1.20 -3.72
CA THR A 62 17.79 1.25 -3.65
C THR A 62 17.30 0.74 -2.29
N LEU A 63 17.83 -0.38 -1.81
CA LEU A 63 17.48 -0.90 -0.48
C LEU A 63 17.97 0.02 0.64
N THR A 64 19.17 0.59 0.52
CA THR A 64 19.66 1.63 1.46
C THR A 64 18.71 2.84 1.53
N ARG A 65 18.18 3.28 0.39
CA ARG A 65 17.20 4.38 0.34
C ARG A 65 15.89 3.99 1.03
N LEU A 66 15.39 2.78 0.79
CA LEU A 66 14.21 2.24 1.46
C LEU A 66 14.39 2.25 2.98
N GLU A 67 15.49 1.67 3.47
CA GLU A 67 15.76 1.58 4.92
C GLU A 67 15.99 2.93 5.60
N ARG A 68 16.35 3.95 4.84
CA ARG A 68 16.46 5.34 5.33
C ARG A 68 15.14 6.11 5.24
N GLY A 69 14.09 5.53 4.66
CA GLY A 69 12.84 6.24 4.44
C GLY A 69 12.96 7.37 3.43
N ALA A 70 13.84 7.23 2.42
CA ALA A 70 14.04 8.29 1.44
C ALA A 70 12.76 8.52 0.62
N PRO A 71 12.33 9.78 0.41
CA PRO A 71 11.22 10.08 -0.49
C PRO A 71 11.47 9.56 -1.91
N GLY A 72 10.39 9.17 -2.59
CA GLY A 72 10.42 8.69 -3.97
C GLY A 72 10.95 7.26 -4.14
N VAL A 73 11.10 6.48 -3.06
CA VAL A 73 11.25 5.02 -3.20
C VAL A 73 9.92 4.46 -3.72
N GLY A 74 9.98 3.72 -4.82
CA GLY A 74 8.78 3.17 -5.46
C GLY A 74 8.04 2.19 -4.55
N VAL A 75 6.71 2.18 -4.65
CA VAL A 75 5.85 1.27 -3.87
C VAL A 75 6.17 -0.19 -4.16
N GLU A 76 6.52 -0.51 -5.41
CA GLU A 76 6.97 -1.84 -5.81
C GLU A 76 8.18 -2.32 -5.01
N VAL A 77 9.18 -1.46 -4.77
CA VAL A 77 10.36 -1.80 -3.97
C VAL A 77 9.97 -2.16 -2.53
N MET A 78 9.02 -1.40 -1.95
CA MET A 78 8.49 -1.68 -0.62
C MET A 78 7.75 -3.03 -0.58
N ALA A 79 6.89 -3.28 -1.57
CA ALA A 79 6.14 -4.53 -1.69
C ALA A 79 7.06 -5.75 -1.87
N LEU A 80 8.10 -5.65 -2.71
CA LEU A 80 9.12 -6.69 -2.88
C LEU A 80 9.87 -6.98 -1.58
N ALA A 81 10.26 -5.93 -0.85
CA ALA A 81 10.92 -6.11 0.44
C ALA A 81 10.00 -6.82 1.45
N LEU A 82 8.72 -6.44 1.52
CA LEU A 82 7.72 -7.12 2.35
C LEU A 82 7.54 -8.58 1.93
N TRP A 83 7.40 -8.85 0.63
CA TRP A 83 7.26 -10.20 0.10
C TRP A 83 8.43 -11.11 0.48
N HIS A 84 9.67 -10.65 0.31
CA HIS A 84 10.87 -11.42 0.73
C HIS A 84 10.96 -11.69 2.21
N MET A 85 10.31 -10.87 3.03
CA MET A 85 10.25 -11.06 4.47
C MET A 85 9.02 -11.88 4.92
N GLY A 86 8.13 -12.28 4.01
CA GLY A 86 6.86 -12.94 4.34
C GLY A 86 5.82 -11.99 4.95
N LEU A 87 5.96 -10.69 4.71
CA LEU A 87 5.20 -9.60 5.32
C LEU A 87 4.25 -8.89 4.32
N LEU A 88 4.07 -9.44 3.11
CA LEU A 88 3.28 -8.78 2.06
C LEU A 88 1.84 -8.50 2.48
N GLY A 89 1.25 -9.36 3.31
CA GLY A 89 -0.12 -9.21 3.82
C GLY A 89 -0.37 -7.91 4.59
N HIS A 90 0.66 -7.28 5.16
CA HIS A 90 0.52 -5.99 5.84
C HIS A 90 0.15 -4.84 4.92
N LEU A 91 0.30 -4.98 3.59
CA LEU A 91 -0.23 -3.98 2.66
C LEU A 91 -1.76 -3.88 2.73
N ASN A 92 -2.46 -4.93 3.17
CA ASN A 92 -3.91 -4.92 3.33
C ASN A 92 -4.37 -3.93 4.42
N ASP A 93 -3.48 -3.56 5.34
CA ASP A 93 -3.79 -2.61 6.42
C ASP A 93 -3.63 -1.15 5.97
N VAL A 94 -2.97 -0.90 4.84
CA VAL A 94 -2.76 0.47 4.34
C VAL A 94 -4.09 1.03 3.83
N ALA A 95 -4.60 2.05 4.52
CA ALA A 95 -5.91 2.66 4.25
C ALA A 95 -7.09 1.66 4.34
N ALA A 96 -6.94 0.61 5.16
CA ALA A 96 -8.02 -0.34 5.39
C ALA A 96 -9.21 0.35 6.08
N ALA A 97 -10.43 0.09 5.59
CA ALA A 97 -11.64 0.74 6.13
C ALA A 97 -11.81 0.54 7.63
N HIS A 98 -11.42 -0.62 8.17
CA HIS A 98 -11.52 -0.92 9.60
C HIS A 98 -10.56 -0.07 10.48
N LEU A 99 -9.54 0.54 9.88
CA LEU A 99 -8.58 1.45 10.53
C LEU A 99 -8.89 2.93 10.29
N ASP A 100 -9.87 3.25 9.44
CA ASP A 100 -10.31 4.61 9.12
C ASP A 100 -11.65 4.93 9.83
N ALA A 101 -11.57 5.29 11.11
CA ALA A 101 -12.75 5.61 11.92
C ALA A 101 -13.56 6.79 11.35
N GLU A 102 -12.89 7.78 10.76
CA GLU A 102 -13.56 8.91 10.13
C GLU A 102 -14.26 8.49 8.83
N GLY A 103 -13.62 7.65 8.02
CA GLY A 103 -14.23 7.06 6.83
C GLY A 103 -15.48 6.25 7.16
N GLN A 104 -15.46 5.46 8.25
CA GLN A 104 -16.63 4.73 8.75
C GLN A 104 -17.76 5.68 9.14
N ARG A 105 -17.47 6.71 9.94
CA ARG A 105 -18.45 7.72 10.35
C ARG A 105 -19.08 8.44 9.16
N LEU A 106 -18.27 8.83 8.18
CA LEU A 106 -18.74 9.46 6.94
C LEU A 106 -19.61 8.52 6.10
N ALA A 107 -19.32 7.21 6.11
CA ALA A 107 -20.12 6.21 5.41
C ALA A 107 -21.50 6.04 6.07
N GLU A 108 -21.58 6.01 7.40
CA GLU A 108 -22.84 5.93 8.15
C GLU A 108 -23.76 7.13 7.87
N LEU A 109 -23.19 8.35 7.85
CA LEU A 109 -23.94 9.57 7.54
C LEU A 109 -24.52 9.59 6.12
N ARG A 110 -23.88 8.88 5.18
CA ARG A 110 -24.33 8.77 3.79
C ARG A 110 -25.41 7.71 3.59
N GLN A 111 -25.63 6.79 4.53
CA GLN A 111 -26.66 5.77 4.36
C GLN A 111 -28.06 6.41 4.47
N PRO A 112 -28.85 6.47 3.38
CA PRO A 112 -30.21 6.98 3.47
C PRO A 112 -31.03 6.08 4.41
N SER A 113 -31.87 6.68 5.25
CA SER A 113 -32.78 6.03 6.23
C SER A 113 -33.82 5.09 5.60
N ARG A 114 -33.41 4.11 4.79
CA ARG A 114 -34.31 3.15 4.11
C ARG A 114 -34.69 1.96 4.99
N ALA A 115 -34.02 1.75 6.13
CA ALA A 115 -34.36 0.69 7.07
C ALA A 115 -35.55 1.01 7.99
N ARG A 116 -36.07 2.26 8.00
CA ARG A 116 -37.14 2.67 8.91
C ARG A 116 -38.57 2.44 8.38
N GLY A 117 -38.71 1.80 7.21
CA GLY A 117 -39.97 1.61 6.50
C GLY A 117 -40.36 0.16 6.24
N ARG A 118 -40.15 -0.76 7.20
CA ARG A 118 -40.81 -2.08 7.18
C ARG A 118 -41.45 -2.37 8.53
N ARG A 119 -42.32 -1.45 8.97
CA ARG A 119 -43.21 -1.66 10.11
C ARG A 119 -44.27 -2.67 9.70
N GLN A 120 -44.03 -3.90 10.11
CA GLN A 120 -44.96 -5.03 10.30
C GLN A 120 -46.43 -4.77 9.90
N LEU A 121 -46.85 -5.37 8.78
CA LEU A 121 -48.25 -5.79 8.67
C LEU A 121 -48.41 -6.98 9.60
N LYS A 122 -49.03 -6.74 10.76
CA LYS A 122 -49.63 -7.81 11.55
C LYS A 122 -50.71 -8.43 10.66
N SER A 123 -50.52 -9.69 10.25
CA SER A 123 -51.60 -10.52 9.75
C SER A 123 -52.57 -10.74 10.91
N THR A 124 -53.52 -9.82 11.08
CA THR A 124 -54.64 -10.01 12.00
C THR A 124 -55.51 -11.14 11.44
N GLY A 125 -55.94 -12.01 12.35
CA GLY A 125 -56.50 -13.34 12.09
C GLY A 125 -57.64 -13.41 11.09
N TRP A 126 -57.61 -14.50 10.33
CA TRP A 126 -58.76 -15.12 9.69
C TRP A 126 -58.86 -16.58 10.18
N GLU A 127 -58.83 -16.82 11.49
CA GLU A 127 -59.25 -18.12 12.02
C GLU A 127 -60.75 -18.09 12.30
N GLY A 128 -61.52 -18.68 11.38
CA GLY A 128 -62.84 -19.22 11.68
C GLY A 128 -64.03 -18.53 11.01
N LEU A 129 -64.36 -18.94 9.79
CA LEU A 129 -65.74 -18.92 9.26
C LEU A 129 -66.02 -20.09 8.28
N ASP A 130 -65.46 -21.29 8.53
CA ASP A 130 -65.87 -22.54 7.84
C ASP A 130 -66.96 -23.28 8.63
N LYS A 131 -68.07 -22.58 8.92
CA LYS A 131 -69.31 -23.21 9.40
C LYS A 131 -70.53 -22.45 8.90
N LEU A 132 -70.93 -22.72 7.66
CA LEU A 132 -72.32 -22.77 7.19
C LEU A 132 -72.43 -23.79 6.06
#